data_AF-A0A5P8WEP0-F1
#
_entry.id   AF-A0A5P8WEP0-F1
#
_cell.length_a   1.000
_cell.length_b   1.000
_cell.length_c   1.000
_cell.angle_alpha   90.00
_cell.angle_beta   90.00
_cell.angle_gamma   90.00
#
_symmetry.space_group_name_H-M   'P 1'
#
loop_
_entity.id
_entity.type
_entity.pdbx_description
1 polymer ?
#
loop_
_entity_poly.entity_id
_entity_poly.type
_entity_poly.pdbx_seq_one_letter_code
_entity_poly.pdbx_strand_id
1 'polypeptide(L)'
;MHPRYGDSGVIKSVNSQQSTVITVSLITDNCSLITVEADAPNHWQQIVTFADGERLLINNADLDAPSVPLPRERSYPAEYTEAIAAIEERHKQELERLSQELRIGLQAEAGAKAEAQVQEQIQSLQQLFKQQKEENIQLQQRLLEMEGLRKLEIENQRLQQRIQELEHAVEQRPSQQWGNTMTQQATKALNKQVKQALEKTIDLRSLAIEPPKENAQECLRLMGMALKNLASAMNNTQVLEAAAIILGSEPTQSAIAYRAEQLEMLPQAVSDIRQVLSKPGCTWQDYLAVAQEYEVIKADYWAELTTEETELIAALEIASHPPVIQVGSIVAYADPYYTLYNARGEVVEELGEDEVLVAWDHWKNEGRKIRYFRNELRFWQGENK
;
A
#
# COMPACT_ATOMS: atom_id res chain seq x y z
N MET A 1 -0.42 24.20 69.90
CA MET A 1 -0.97 23.41 71.02
C MET A 1 0.18 22.61 71.62
N HIS A 2 0.62 22.95 72.84
CA HIS A 2 1.31 22.01 73.73
C HIS A 2 0.26 21.18 74.49
N PRO A 3 0.60 19.95 74.91
CA PRO A 3 0.90 19.69 76.33
C PRO A 3 2.11 18.74 76.50
N ARG A 4 3.10 18.96 77.38
CA ARG A 4 3.17 18.76 78.85
C ARG A 4 2.82 17.35 79.38
N TYR A 5 3.85 16.61 79.80
CA TYR A 5 3.92 15.72 80.97
C TYR A 5 5.39 15.81 81.47
N GLY A 6 5.73 16.01 82.74
CA GLY A 6 5.01 15.82 83.98
C GLY A 6 5.76 14.78 84.83
N ASP A 7 6.88 15.20 85.42
CA ASP A 7 7.72 14.41 86.34
C ASP A 7 7.01 14.32 87.71
N SER A 8 6.75 13.12 88.22
CA SER A 8 6.61 12.84 89.66
C SER A 8 6.51 11.34 89.94
N GLY A 9 7.50 10.77 90.64
CA GLY A 9 7.49 9.39 91.10
C GLY A 9 8.23 9.26 92.43
N VAL A 10 7.46 9.33 93.51
CA VAL A 10 7.85 9.28 94.92
C VAL A 10 8.34 7.87 95.32
N ILE A 11 9.44 7.80 96.08
CA ILE A 11 9.95 6.58 96.72
C ILE A 11 8.92 6.06 97.73
N LYS A 12 8.44 4.82 97.56
CA LYS A 12 7.58 4.13 98.54
C LYS A 12 8.33 2.99 99.24
N SER A 13 8.32 3.11 100.57
CA SER A 13 8.50 2.11 101.63
C SER A 13 9.80 1.30 101.71
N VAL A 14 10.53 1.59 102.79
CA VAL A 14 11.40 0.67 103.51
C VAL A 14 10.52 -0.39 104.19
N ASN A 15 10.84 -1.67 104.01
CA ASN A 15 10.40 -2.73 104.91
C ASN A 15 11.61 -3.57 105.29
N SER A 16 12.00 -3.46 106.56
CA SER A 16 13.01 -4.28 107.21
C SER A 16 12.38 -5.57 107.72
N GLN A 17 13.14 -6.66 107.65
CA GLN A 17 12.96 -7.93 108.36
C GLN A 17 11.74 -8.78 108.00
N GLN A 18 11.99 -9.82 107.19
CA GLN A 18 11.34 -11.13 107.35
C GLN A 18 12.24 -12.21 106.72
N SER A 19 12.82 -13.04 107.58
CA SER A 19 13.60 -14.23 107.22
C SER A 19 12.69 -15.17 106.43
N THR A 20 12.99 -15.35 105.13
CA THR A 20 12.24 -16.28 104.27
C THR A 20 13.27 -17.17 103.59
N VAL A 21 13.34 -18.44 104.01
CA VAL A 21 14.07 -19.47 103.28
C VAL A 21 13.32 -19.72 101.98
N ILE A 22 13.92 -19.38 100.85
CA ILE A 22 13.35 -19.64 99.52
C ILE A 22 13.93 -20.98 99.06
N THR A 23 13.10 -22.02 99.04
CA THR A 23 13.47 -23.30 98.43
C THR A 23 13.16 -23.23 96.94
N VAL A 24 14.19 -23.23 96.09
CA VAL A 24 14.03 -23.32 94.63
C VAL A 24 14.47 -24.70 94.18
N SER A 25 13.52 -25.48 93.67
CA SER A 25 13.78 -26.80 93.08
C SER A 25 13.97 -26.65 91.57
N LEU A 26 15.19 -26.87 91.08
CA LEU A 26 15.49 -26.93 89.64
C LEU A 26 15.53 -28.39 89.21
N ILE A 27 14.75 -28.75 88.19
CA ILE A 27 14.79 -30.07 87.56
C ILE A 27 15.63 -29.94 86.29
N THR A 28 16.75 -30.66 86.23
CA THR A 28 17.55 -30.85 85.01
C THR A 28 17.49 -32.31 84.56
N ASP A 29 17.71 -32.55 83.26
CA ASP A 29 17.45 -33.80 82.51
C ASP A 29 18.10 -35.11 83.01
N ASN A 30 18.84 -35.08 84.12
CA ASN A 30 19.23 -36.25 84.90
C ASN A 30 18.77 -36.07 86.34
N CYS A 31 17.60 -36.63 86.68
CA CYS A 31 16.90 -36.55 87.97
C CYS A 31 17.81 -36.59 89.21
N SER A 32 18.29 -35.42 89.61
CA SER A 32 18.87 -35.17 90.93
C SER A 32 18.32 -33.83 91.41
N LEU A 33 17.52 -33.90 92.48
CA LEU A 33 16.92 -32.73 93.13
C LEU A 33 18.01 -32.08 93.98
N ILE A 34 18.55 -30.95 93.56
CA ILE A 34 19.51 -30.18 94.36
C ILE A 34 18.71 -29.20 95.20
N THR A 35 18.63 -29.44 96.50
CA THR A 35 18.10 -28.49 97.47
C THR A 35 19.20 -27.50 97.82
N VAL A 36 19.07 -26.25 97.38
CA VAL A 36 19.96 -25.17 97.83
C VAL A 36 19.29 -24.49 99.02
N GLU A 37 19.79 -24.77 100.22
CA GLU A 37 19.43 -24.00 101.41
C GLU A 37 20.22 -22.70 101.39
N ALA A 38 19.53 -21.59 101.09
CA ALA A 38 20.10 -20.25 101.20
C ALA A 38 19.67 -19.64 102.53
N ASP A 39 20.65 -19.33 103.38
CA ASP A 39 20.44 -18.61 104.63
C ASP A 39 19.88 -17.20 104.38
N ALA A 40 19.07 -16.71 105.33
CA ALA A 40 18.44 -15.40 105.22
C ALA A 40 19.48 -14.28 105.01
N PRO A 41 19.14 -13.23 104.23
CA PRO A 41 20.10 -12.18 103.88
C PRO A 41 20.70 -11.57 105.15
N ASN A 42 22.03 -11.64 105.23
CA ASN A 42 22.82 -11.09 106.34
C ASN A 42 22.50 -9.59 106.51
N HIS A 43 22.52 -9.05 107.73
CA HIS A 43 22.18 -7.65 108.07
C HIS A 43 22.99 -6.56 107.35
N TRP A 44 23.96 -6.97 106.54
CA TRP A 44 24.73 -6.12 105.64
C TRP A 44 24.20 -6.16 104.20
N GLN A 45 23.07 -6.79 103.89
CA GLN A 45 22.54 -6.87 102.53
C GLN A 45 21.03 -6.62 102.49
N GLN A 46 20.55 -5.90 101.46
CA GLN A 46 19.14 -5.59 101.26
C GLN A 46 18.74 -5.74 99.79
N ILE A 47 17.50 -6.20 99.53
CA ILE A 47 16.95 -6.28 98.18
C ILE A 47 16.36 -4.92 97.81
N VAL A 48 16.86 -4.33 96.72
CA VAL A 48 16.41 -3.04 96.20
C VAL A 48 15.72 -3.24 94.85
N THR A 49 14.61 -2.53 94.63
CA THR A 49 13.88 -2.54 93.34
C THR A 49 14.17 -1.23 92.59
N PHE A 50 14.68 -1.33 91.36
CA PHE A 50 15.01 -0.18 90.51
C PHE A 50 13.80 0.28 89.68
N ALA A 51 13.87 1.48 89.09
CA ALA A 51 12.73 2.14 88.42
C ALA A 51 12.28 1.45 87.12
N ASP A 52 13.14 0.61 86.54
CA ASP A 52 12.87 -0.30 85.42
C ASP A 52 12.21 -1.62 85.83
N GLY A 53 12.06 -1.86 87.14
CA GLY A 53 11.39 -3.02 87.72
C GLY A 53 12.31 -4.18 88.11
N GLU A 54 13.63 -4.06 87.91
CA GLU A 54 14.59 -5.09 88.31
C GLU A 54 14.80 -5.12 89.83
N ARG A 55 14.92 -6.32 90.41
CA ARG A 55 15.15 -6.54 91.85
C ARG A 55 16.49 -7.22 92.07
N LEU A 56 17.40 -6.56 92.77
CA LEU A 56 18.76 -7.04 93.04
C LEU A 56 19.08 -7.01 94.54
N LEU A 57 19.87 -7.98 95.00
CA LEU A 57 20.40 -8.05 96.36
C LEU A 57 21.71 -7.25 96.42
N ILE A 58 21.76 -6.20 97.25
CA ILE A 58 22.87 -5.24 97.32
C ILE A 58 23.43 -5.20 98.73
N ASN A 59 24.75 -4.97 98.88
CA ASN A 59 25.41 -4.83 100.16
C ASN A 59 25.23 -3.41 100.72
N ASN A 60 24.89 -3.29 102.01
CA ASN A 60 24.61 -2.05 102.70
C ASN A 60 25.83 -1.13 102.75
N ALA A 61 27.05 -1.68 102.71
CA ALA A 61 28.28 -0.90 102.63
C ALA A 61 28.42 -0.15 101.29
N ASP A 62 27.75 -0.63 100.22
CA ASP A 62 27.76 0.01 98.90
C ASP A 62 26.65 1.08 98.77
N LEU A 63 25.79 1.22 99.79
CA LEU A 63 24.72 2.23 99.87
C LEU A 63 25.18 3.54 100.54
N ASP A 64 26.38 3.60 101.12
CA ASP A 64 26.93 4.77 101.84
C ASP A 64 27.69 5.77 100.95
N ALA A 65 27.63 5.61 99.63
CA ALA A 65 28.06 6.68 98.73
C ALA A 65 26.95 7.75 98.66
N PRO A 66 27.24 9.04 98.87
CA PRO A 66 26.25 10.11 98.67
C PRO A 66 25.67 9.95 97.27
N SER A 67 24.34 9.87 97.17
CA SER A 67 23.58 9.67 95.93
C SER A 67 24.25 10.42 94.79
N VAL A 68 25.03 9.71 94.00
CA VAL A 68 25.62 10.27 92.79
C VAL A 68 24.43 10.35 91.85
N PRO A 69 24.01 11.56 91.42
CA PRO A 69 22.92 11.65 90.47
C PRO A 69 23.34 10.82 89.26
N LEU A 70 22.58 9.77 88.93
CA LEU A 70 22.74 9.15 87.62
C LEU A 70 22.63 10.30 86.61
N PRO A 71 23.63 10.49 85.74
CA PRO A 71 23.51 11.49 84.69
C PRO A 71 22.21 11.22 83.95
N ARG A 72 21.28 12.18 83.97
CA ARG A 72 20.04 12.10 83.18
C ARG A 72 20.34 11.92 81.68
N GLU A 73 21.58 12.18 81.29
CA GLU A 73 22.11 12.00 79.95
C GLU A 73 23.29 11.01 79.98
N ARG A 74 23.10 9.83 79.37
CA ARG A 74 24.21 8.98 78.96
C ARG A 74 25.06 9.78 77.98
N SER A 75 26.24 10.22 78.40
CA SER A 75 27.21 10.85 77.50
C SER A 75 27.85 9.76 76.64
N TYR A 76 27.27 9.53 75.45
CA TYR A 76 27.86 8.64 74.45
C TYR A 76 29.16 9.25 73.90
N PRO A 77 30.16 8.43 73.52
CA PRO A 77 31.35 8.91 72.83
C PRO A 77 30.99 9.68 71.55
N ALA A 78 31.77 10.71 71.20
CA ALA A 78 31.49 11.60 70.06
C ALA A 78 31.30 10.85 68.73
N GLU A 79 32.02 9.74 68.54
CA GLU A 79 31.92 8.86 67.37
C GLU A 79 30.50 8.27 67.19
N TYR A 80 29.79 7.95 68.28
CA TYR A 80 28.42 7.44 68.19
C TYR A 80 27.43 8.56 67.87
N THR A 81 27.62 9.76 68.41
CA THR A 81 26.76 10.91 68.08
C THR A 81 26.92 11.32 66.62
N GLU A 82 28.13 11.26 66.08
CA GLU A 82 28.41 11.50 64.66
C GLU A 82 27.82 10.39 63.76
N ALA A 83 27.95 9.11 64.17
CA ALA A 83 27.35 8.00 63.44
C ALA A 83 25.82 8.08 63.41
N ILE A 84 25.18 8.44 64.52
CA ILE A 84 23.73 8.63 64.60
C ILE A 84 23.30 9.81 63.71
N ALA A 85 24.01 10.93 63.75
CA ALA A 85 23.73 12.09 62.89
C ALA A 85 23.88 11.74 61.39
N ALA A 86 24.93 11.00 61.02
CA ALA A 86 25.14 10.56 59.64
C ALA A 86 24.05 9.60 59.16
N ILE A 87 23.56 8.71 60.03
CA ILE A 87 22.42 7.82 59.72
C ILE A 87 21.13 8.63 59.57
N GLU A 88 20.87 9.59 60.45
CA GLU A 88 19.70 10.46 60.34
C GLU A 88 19.71 11.30 59.07
N GLU A 89 20.86 11.83 58.66
CA GLU A 89 21.02 12.55 57.40
C GLU A 89 20.76 11.65 56.19
N ARG A 90 21.31 10.43 56.17
CA ARG A 90 21.03 9.45 55.12
C ARG A 90 19.55 9.11 55.04
N HIS A 91 18.90 8.86 56.18
CA HIS A 91 17.46 8.59 56.20
C HIS A 91 16.63 9.78 55.72
N LYS A 92 17.01 11.03 56.07
CA LYS A 92 16.34 12.23 55.53
C LYS A 92 16.46 12.30 54.01
N GLN A 93 17.65 12.08 53.47
CA GLN A 93 17.88 12.08 52.02
C GLN A 93 17.10 10.96 51.31
N GLU A 94 17.04 9.76 51.90
CA GLU A 94 16.26 8.64 51.36
C GLU A 94 14.75 8.92 51.38
N LEU A 95 14.23 9.52 52.46
CA LEU A 95 12.82 9.91 52.54
C LEU A 95 12.47 10.99 51.50
N GLU A 96 13.34 11.99 51.32
CA GLU A 96 13.17 13.00 50.28
C GLU A 96 13.15 12.37 48.89
N ARG A 97 14.10 11.48 48.60
CA ARG A 97 14.16 10.75 47.34
C ARG A 97 12.88 9.92 47.10
N LEU A 98 12.47 9.11 48.08
CA LEU A 98 11.26 8.29 47.97
C LEU A 98 10.00 9.15 47.80
N SER A 99 9.93 10.31 48.46
CA SER A 99 8.81 11.24 48.30
C SER A 99 8.73 11.83 46.89
N GLN A 100 9.88 12.12 46.27
CA GLN A 100 9.96 12.60 44.90
C GLN A 100 9.58 11.49 43.91
N GLU A 101 10.11 10.28 44.09
CA GLU A 101 9.77 9.11 43.26
C GLU A 101 8.25 8.81 43.34
N LEU A 102 7.66 8.85 44.53
CA LEU A 102 6.21 8.67 44.71
C LEU A 102 5.41 9.77 44.01
N ARG A 103 5.84 11.04 44.11
CA ARG A 103 5.18 12.15 43.41
C ARG A 103 5.21 11.99 41.89
N ILE A 104 6.36 11.58 41.35
CA ILE A 104 6.52 11.28 39.91
C ILE A 104 5.61 10.11 39.53
N GLY A 105 5.58 9.04 40.32
CA GLY A 105 4.72 7.88 40.10
C GLY A 105 3.23 8.24 40.07
N LEU A 106 2.75 9.04 41.03
CA LEU A 106 1.36 9.50 41.05
C LEU A 106 1.01 10.39 39.85
N GLN A 107 1.92 11.25 39.41
CA GLN A 107 1.73 12.07 38.21
C GLN A 107 1.68 11.21 36.94
N ALA A 108 2.55 10.21 36.83
CA ALA A 108 2.56 9.27 35.71
C ALA A 108 1.27 8.43 35.67
N GLU A 109 0.79 7.95 36.82
CA GLU A 109 -0.46 7.20 36.91
C GLU A 109 -1.68 8.06 36.55
N ALA A 110 -1.73 9.32 37.04
CA ALA A 110 -2.77 10.26 36.67
C ALA A 110 -2.74 10.57 35.15
N GLY A 111 -1.54 10.74 34.57
CA GLY A 111 -1.35 10.90 33.13
C GLY A 111 -1.85 9.70 32.34
N ALA A 112 -1.46 8.49 32.71
CA ALA A 112 -1.89 7.26 32.05
C ALA A 112 -3.41 7.06 32.09
N LYS A 113 -4.06 7.38 33.21
CA LYS A 113 -5.53 7.34 33.32
C LYS A 113 -6.22 8.36 32.42
N ALA A 114 -5.69 9.58 32.35
CA ALA A 114 -6.22 10.62 31.47
C ALA A 114 -6.06 10.22 29.98
N GLU A 115 -4.89 9.69 29.61
CA GLU A 115 -4.63 9.21 28.24
C GLU A 115 -5.56 8.05 27.87
N ALA A 116 -5.76 7.08 28.76
CA ALA A 116 -6.68 5.97 28.53
C ALA A 116 -8.12 6.48 28.31
N GLN A 117 -8.59 7.43 29.12
CA GLN A 117 -9.92 8.01 28.97
C GLN A 117 -10.08 8.76 27.63
N VAL A 118 -9.05 9.51 27.23
CA VAL A 118 -9.05 10.20 25.93
C VAL A 118 -9.04 9.20 24.78
N GLN A 119 -8.29 8.10 24.88
CA GLN A 119 -8.27 7.04 23.87
C GLN A 119 -9.63 6.37 23.73
N GLU A 120 -10.31 6.04 24.83
CA GLU A 120 -11.67 5.49 24.81
C GLU A 120 -12.68 6.46 24.17
N GLN A 121 -12.59 7.76 24.48
CA GLN A 121 -13.41 8.79 23.85
C GLN A 121 -13.15 8.90 22.35
N ILE A 122 -11.89 8.87 21.91
CA ILE A 122 -11.54 8.90 20.50
C ILE A 122 -12.09 7.65 19.79
N GLN A 123 -11.96 6.47 20.40
CA GLN A 123 -12.45 5.23 19.81
C GLN A 123 -13.98 5.22 19.67
N SER A 124 -14.70 5.64 20.70
CA SER A 124 -16.17 5.75 20.66
C SER A 124 -16.65 6.77 19.62
N LEU A 125 -16.01 7.94 19.53
CA LEU A 125 -16.30 8.94 18.50
C LEU A 125 -16.01 8.42 17.09
N GLN A 126 -14.91 7.68 16.89
CA GLN A 126 -14.61 7.07 15.60
C GLN A 126 -15.67 6.03 15.20
N GLN A 127 -16.15 5.22 16.14
CA GLN A 127 -17.24 4.27 15.89
C GLN A 127 -18.54 4.99 15.50
N LEU A 128 -18.92 6.03 16.25
CA LEU A 128 -20.10 6.84 15.93
C LEU A 128 -19.98 7.51 14.55
N PHE A 129 -18.82 8.05 14.21
CA PHE A 129 -18.59 8.66 12.91
C PHE A 129 -18.70 7.65 11.76
N LYS A 130 -18.20 6.43 11.95
CA LYS A 130 -18.36 5.35 10.97
C LYS A 130 -19.84 4.99 10.77
N GLN A 131 -20.59 4.81 11.86
CA GLN A 131 -22.03 4.54 11.80
C GLN A 131 -22.79 5.67 11.08
N GLN A 132 -22.51 6.92 11.43
CA GLN A 132 -23.15 8.08 10.80
C GLN A 132 -22.82 8.16 9.30
N LYS A 133 -21.61 7.79 8.89
CA LYS A 133 -21.23 7.75 7.48
C LYS A 133 -22.00 6.67 6.72
N GLU A 134 -22.14 5.49 7.31
CA GLU A 134 -22.91 4.37 6.72
C GLU A 134 -24.40 4.75 6.57
N GLU A 135 -25.01 5.35 7.59
CA GLU A 135 -26.39 5.84 7.52
C GLU A 135 -26.56 6.90 6.42
N ASN A 136 -25.63 7.84 6.30
CA ASN A 136 -25.69 8.84 5.23
C ASN A 136 -25.62 8.21 3.82
N ILE A 137 -24.79 7.18 3.63
CA ILE A 137 -24.72 6.46 2.36
C ILE A 137 -26.05 5.76 2.07
N GLN A 138 -26.63 5.09 3.06
CA GLN A 138 -27.94 4.44 2.90
C GLN A 138 -29.06 5.44 2.58
N LEU A 139 -29.06 6.61 3.23
CA LEU A 139 -30.03 7.66 2.95
C LEU A 139 -29.86 8.23 1.54
N GLN A 140 -28.63 8.44 1.08
CA GLN A 140 -28.36 8.88 -0.29
C GLN A 140 -28.86 7.86 -1.32
N GLN A 141 -28.65 6.56 -1.09
CA GLN A 141 -29.17 5.50 -1.96
C GLN A 141 -30.70 5.54 -2.04
N ARG A 142 -31.39 5.65 -0.89
CA ARG A 142 -32.85 5.76 -0.85
C ARG A 142 -33.37 7.00 -1.57
N LEU A 143 -32.66 8.13 -1.49
CA LEU A 143 -33.01 9.34 -2.23
C LEU A 143 -32.91 9.12 -3.74
N LEU A 144 -31.84 8.50 -4.22
CA LEU A 144 -31.68 8.17 -5.64
C LEU A 144 -32.77 7.22 -6.15
N GLU A 145 -33.12 6.20 -5.36
CA GLU A 145 -34.22 5.28 -5.67
C GLU A 145 -35.56 6.04 -5.77
N MET A 146 -35.85 6.91 -4.80
CA MET A 146 -37.06 7.74 -4.79
C MET A 146 -37.13 8.70 -5.98
N GLU A 147 -36.00 9.29 -6.40
CA GLU A 147 -35.93 10.12 -7.60
C GLU A 147 -36.17 9.31 -8.88
N GLY A 148 -35.63 8.09 -8.96
CA GLY A 148 -35.89 7.16 -10.05
C GLY A 148 -37.37 6.79 -10.14
N LEU A 149 -38.00 6.45 -9.02
CA LEU A 149 -39.42 6.14 -8.94
C LEU A 149 -40.29 7.33 -9.37
N ARG A 150 -39.96 8.56 -8.95
CA ARG A 150 -40.67 9.77 -9.39
C ARG A 150 -40.59 10.00 -10.90
N LYS A 151 -39.43 9.75 -11.52
CA LYS A 151 -39.28 9.85 -12.98
C LYS A 151 -40.19 8.84 -13.70
N LEU A 152 -40.18 7.59 -13.24
CA LEU A 152 -41.06 6.54 -13.78
C LEU A 152 -42.54 6.86 -13.57
N GLU A 153 -42.91 7.49 -12.46
CA GLU A 153 -44.27 7.93 -12.20
C GLU A 153 -44.70 9.03 -13.19
N ILE A 154 -43.84 10.02 -13.44
CA ILE A 154 -44.09 11.08 -14.42
C ILE A 154 -44.22 10.48 -15.84
N GLU A 155 -43.36 9.54 -16.22
CA GLU A 155 -43.43 8.86 -17.52
C GLU A 155 -44.72 8.05 -17.65
N ASN A 156 -45.12 7.31 -16.61
CA ASN A 156 -46.38 6.59 -16.60
C ASN A 156 -47.58 7.53 -16.73
N GLN A 157 -47.60 8.67 -16.03
CA GLN A 157 -48.65 9.67 -16.17
C GLN A 157 -48.70 10.23 -17.61
N ARG A 158 -47.55 10.52 -18.21
CA ARG A 158 -47.45 10.99 -19.60
C ARG A 158 -47.97 9.94 -20.59
N LEU A 159 -47.64 8.67 -20.37
CA LEU A 159 -48.12 7.57 -21.20
C LEU A 159 -49.64 7.38 -21.05
N GLN A 160 -50.17 7.47 -19.83
CA GLN A 160 -51.61 7.41 -19.58
C GLN A 160 -52.36 8.55 -20.29
N GLN A 161 -51.85 9.79 -20.21
CA GLN A 161 -52.42 10.92 -20.95
C GLN A 161 -52.40 10.65 -22.46
N ARG A 162 -51.29 10.13 -22.98
CA ARG A 162 -51.17 9.81 -24.40
C ARG A 162 -52.12 8.71 -24.84
N ILE A 163 -52.31 7.68 -24.02
CA ILE A 163 -53.28 6.61 -24.28
C ILE A 163 -54.69 7.18 -24.29
N GLN A 164 -55.07 8.00 -23.31
CA GLN A 164 -56.38 8.66 -23.27
C GLN A 164 -56.63 9.55 -24.51
N GLU A 165 -55.63 10.32 -24.94
CA GLU A 165 -55.71 11.11 -26.18
C GLU A 165 -55.96 10.21 -27.39
N LEU A 166 -55.27 9.07 -27.47
CA LEU A 166 -55.40 8.11 -28.56
C LEU A 166 -56.77 7.42 -28.52
N GLU A 167 -57.22 6.98 -27.35
CA GLU A 167 -58.56 6.39 -27.15
C GLU A 167 -59.65 7.36 -27.59
N HIS A 168 -59.58 8.61 -27.14
CA HIS A 168 -60.53 9.64 -27.55
C HIS A 168 -60.44 9.95 -29.07
N ALA A 169 -59.24 9.98 -29.65
CA ALA A 169 -59.07 10.15 -31.10
C ALA A 169 -59.63 8.98 -31.92
N VAL A 170 -59.60 7.76 -31.36
CA VAL A 170 -60.20 6.56 -31.95
C VAL A 170 -61.73 6.61 -31.82
N GLU A 171 -62.27 7.00 -30.66
CA GLU A 171 -63.71 7.17 -30.46
C GLU A 171 -64.31 8.24 -31.38
N GLN A 172 -63.63 9.38 -31.53
CA GLN A 172 -64.11 10.48 -32.37
C GLN A 172 -64.04 10.20 -33.87
N ARG A 173 -63.24 9.24 -34.32
CA ARG A 173 -63.09 8.89 -35.74
C ARG A 173 -63.14 7.37 -35.94
N PRO A 174 -64.34 6.80 -36.17
CA PRO A 174 -64.49 5.38 -36.45
C PRO A 174 -63.60 4.94 -37.62
N SER A 175 -63.15 3.70 -37.56
CA SER A 175 -62.09 3.05 -38.37
C SER A 175 -62.12 3.30 -39.89
N GLN A 176 -63.26 3.69 -40.47
CA GLN A 176 -63.36 4.07 -41.89
C GLN A 176 -62.67 5.41 -42.23
N GLN A 177 -62.69 6.41 -41.33
CA GLN A 177 -61.93 7.64 -41.54
C GLN A 177 -60.45 7.45 -41.23
N TRP A 178 -60.10 6.59 -40.26
CA TRP A 178 -58.71 6.17 -40.05
C TRP A 178 -58.17 5.42 -41.26
N GLY A 179 -58.95 4.55 -41.91
CA GLY A 179 -58.55 3.89 -43.16
C GLY A 179 -58.12 4.89 -44.23
N ASN A 180 -58.91 5.95 -44.47
CA ASN A 180 -58.55 6.96 -45.46
C ASN A 180 -57.42 7.89 -45.00
N THR A 181 -57.39 8.27 -43.72
CA THR A 181 -56.36 9.19 -43.19
C THR A 181 -55.01 8.49 -43.03
N MET A 182 -54.98 7.24 -42.54
CA MET A 182 -53.77 6.41 -42.50
C MET A 182 -53.33 6.02 -43.89
N THR A 183 -54.21 5.69 -44.84
CA THR A 183 -53.77 5.38 -46.20
C THR A 183 -53.21 6.62 -46.90
N GLN A 184 -53.80 7.80 -46.68
CA GLN A 184 -53.29 9.07 -47.20
C GLN A 184 -52.01 9.56 -46.49
N GLN A 185 -51.92 9.39 -45.17
CA GLN A 185 -50.70 9.71 -44.42
C GLN A 185 -49.60 8.69 -44.68
N ALA A 186 -49.91 7.41 -44.84
CA ALA A 186 -48.97 6.37 -45.25
C ALA A 186 -48.51 6.61 -46.68
N THR A 187 -49.38 6.96 -47.64
CA THR A 187 -48.92 7.34 -48.99
C THR A 187 -48.15 8.65 -49.00
N LYS A 188 -48.49 9.63 -48.16
CA LYS A 188 -47.73 10.88 -48.06
C LYS A 188 -46.39 10.71 -47.31
N ALA A 189 -46.35 9.84 -46.31
CA ALA A 189 -45.14 9.47 -45.57
C ALA A 189 -44.26 8.52 -46.40
N LEU A 190 -44.84 7.61 -47.17
CA LEU A 190 -44.15 6.75 -48.13
C LEU A 190 -43.63 7.61 -49.28
N ASN A 191 -44.41 8.52 -49.85
CA ASN A 191 -43.89 9.46 -50.86
C ASN A 191 -42.84 10.40 -50.27
N LYS A 192 -42.98 10.83 -49.01
CA LYS A 192 -41.94 11.60 -48.32
C LYS A 192 -40.71 10.76 -47.99
N GLN A 193 -40.86 9.49 -47.64
CA GLN A 193 -39.76 8.56 -47.39
C GLN A 193 -39.11 8.09 -48.68
N VAL A 194 -39.84 7.92 -49.77
CA VAL A 194 -39.34 7.63 -51.12
C VAL A 194 -38.66 8.86 -51.65
N LYS A 195 -39.20 10.07 -51.44
CA LYS A 195 -38.54 11.32 -51.82
C LYS A 195 -37.33 11.63 -50.94
N GLN A 196 -37.39 11.38 -49.64
CA GLN A 196 -36.24 11.46 -48.73
C GLN A 196 -35.25 10.32 -48.98
N ALA A 197 -35.68 9.14 -49.43
CA ALA A 197 -34.81 8.05 -49.84
C ALA A 197 -34.25 8.27 -51.24
N LEU A 198 -34.91 9.06 -52.09
CA LEU A 198 -34.39 9.53 -53.38
C LEU A 198 -33.43 10.72 -53.18
N GLU A 199 -33.70 11.60 -52.21
CA GLU A 199 -32.79 12.68 -51.77
C GLU A 199 -31.63 12.14 -50.91
N LYS A 200 -31.82 11.02 -50.20
CA LYS A 200 -30.79 10.27 -49.45
C LYS A 200 -30.18 9.12 -50.26
N THR A 201 -30.70 8.75 -51.42
CA THR A 201 -29.90 8.16 -52.49
C THR A 201 -29.23 9.34 -53.15
N ILE A 202 -28.26 9.86 -52.40
CA ILE A 202 -26.96 10.25 -52.91
C ILE A 202 -26.85 9.81 -54.37
N ASP A 203 -26.99 10.77 -55.29
CA ASP A 203 -26.46 10.60 -56.62
C ASP A 203 -24.96 10.37 -56.38
N LEU A 204 -24.50 9.11 -56.42
CA LEU A 204 -23.16 8.69 -55.99
C LEU A 204 -22.04 9.47 -56.69
N ARG A 205 -22.38 10.14 -57.81
CA ARG A 205 -21.51 11.10 -58.51
C ARG A 205 -21.42 12.49 -57.88
N SER A 206 -22.43 12.95 -57.15
CA SER A 206 -22.47 14.30 -56.52
C SER A 206 -21.91 14.34 -55.10
N LEU A 207 -21.85 13.20 -54.40
CA LEU A 207 -21.20 13.05 -53.09
C LEU A 207 -19.80 12.47 -53.14
N ALA A 208 -19.23 12.31 -54.34
CA ALA A 208 -17.79 12.22 -54.52
C ALA A 208 -17.13 13.60 -54.26
N ILE A 209 -17.39 14.19 -53.09
CA ILE A 209 -16.44 15.07 -52.44
C ILE A 209 -15.32 14.13 -52.00
N GLU A 210 -14.08 14.44 -52.37
CA GLU A 210 -12.92 13.59 -52.06
C GLU A 210 -13.04 13.04 -50.63
N PRO A 211 -12.84 11.72 -50.42
CA PRO A 211 -12.85 11.15 -49.07
C PRO A 211 -11.88 11.96 -48.19
N PRO A 212 -12.20 12.20 -46.89
CA PRO A 212 -11.27 12.86 -45.99
C PRO A 212 -9.94 12.12 -46.05
N LYS A 213 -8.93 12.77 -46.65
CA LYS A 213 -7.62 12.16 -46.97
C LYS A 213 -6.88 11.70 -45.71
N GLU A 214 -7.28 12.21 -44.55
CA GLU A 214 -6.65 11.92 -43.27
C GLU A 214 -7.10 10.59 -42.66
N ASN A 215 -8.24 10.00 -43.04
CA ASN A 215 -8.68 8.74 -42.42
C ASN A 215 -9.73 7.93 -43.22
N ALA A 216 -9.42 7.63 -44.47
CA ALA A 216 -10.30 6.83 -45.33
C ALA A 216 -10.52 5.39 -44.79
N GLN A 217 -9.53 4.83 -44.08
CA GLN A 217 -9.57 3.47 -43.56
C GLN A 217 -10.50 3.31 -42.35
N GLU A 218 -10.45 4.21 -41.35
CA GLU A 218 -11.42 4.16 -40.26
C GLU A 218 -12.85 4.40 -40.74
N CYS A 219 -13.05 5.29 -41.72
CA CYS A 219 -14.36 5.52 -42.32
C CYS A 219 -14.91 4.23 -42.95
N LEU A 220 -14.08 3.51 -43.72
CA LEU A 220 -14.45 2.23 -44.30
C LEU A 220 -14.76 1.19 -43.20
N ARG A 221 -13.93 1.08 -42.17
CA ARG A 221 -14.14 0.16 -41.04
C ARG A 221 -15.47 0.41 -40.34
N LEU A 222 -15.76 1.67 -39.98
CA LEU A 222 -17.01 2.06 -39.32
C LEU A 222 -18.24 1.82 -40.21
N MET A 223 -18.12 2.06 -41.51
CA MET A 223 -19.18 1.71 -42.48
C MET A 223 -19.41 0.19 -42.52
N GLY A 224 -18.36 -0.63 -42.54
CA GLY A 224 -18.47 -2.08 -42.47
C GLY A 224 -19.19 -2.56 -41.21
N MET A 225 -18.87 -1.99 -40.05
CA MET A 225 -19.54 -2.29 -38.77
C MET A 225 -21.01 -1.83 -38.76
N ALA A 226 -21.32 -0.67 -39.33
CA ALA A 226 -22.69 -0.19 -39.46
C ALA A 226 -23.53 -1.07 -40.40
N LEU A 227 -22.93 -1.51 -41.52
CA LEU A 227 -23.57 -2.41 -42.48
C LEU A 227 -23.81 -3.80 -41.89
N LYS A 228 -22.90 -4.33 -41.04
CA LYS A 228 -23.15 -5.55 -40.24
C LYS A 228 -24.44 -5.43 -39.43
N ASN A 229 -24.60 -4.33 -38.70
CA ASN A 229 -25.76 -4.10 -37.84
C ASN A 229 -27.06 -3.97 -38.66
N LEU A 230 -27.00 -3.31 -39.82
CA LEU A 230 -28.12 -3.20 -40.75
C LEU A 230 -28.47 -4.53 -41.42
N ALA A 231 -27.47 -5.32 -41.83
CA ALA A 231 -27.66 -6.64 -42.43
C ALA A 231 -28.40 -7.58 -41.47
N SER A 232 -28.02 -7.56 -40.18
CA SER A 232 -28.69 -8.33 -39.13
C SER A 232 -30.11 -7.85 -38.84
N ALA A 233 -30.35 -6.53 -38.83
CA ALA A 233 -31.68 -5.96 -38.57
C ALA A 233 -32.66 -6.16 -39.74
N MET A 234 -32.15 -6.20 -40.98
CA MET A 234 -32.98 -6.21 -42.19
C MET A 234 -32.99 -7.56 -42.93
N ASN A 235 -32.25 -8.58 -42.47
CA ASN A 235 -32.04 -9.85 -43.17
C ASN A 235 -31.69 -9.65 -44.66
N ASN A 236 -30.87 -8.63 -44.96
CA ASN A 236 -30.53 -8.25 -46.33
C ASN A 236 -29.15 -8.81 -46.73
N THR A 237 -29.14 -9.75 -47.67
CA THR A 237 -27.93 -10.43 -48.15
C THR A 237 -26.98 -9.50 -48.90
N GLN A 238 -27.49 -8.49 -49.62
CA GLN A 238 -26.65 -7.53 -50.35
C GLN A 238 -25.88 -6.60 -49.40
N VAL A 239 -26.50 -6.21 -48.28
CA VAL A 239 -25.85 -5.41 -47.24
C VAL A 239 -24.77 -6.24 -46.54
N LEU A 240 -25.01 -7.54 -46.40
CA LEU A 240 -24.07 -8.49 -45.81
C LEU A 240 -22.84 -8.69 -46.73
N GLU A 241 -23.04 -8.84 -48.04
CA GLU A 241 -21.98 -8.88 -49.03
C GLU A 241 -21.14 -7.59 -49.04
N ALA A 242 -21.79 -6.43 -48.98
CA ALA A 242 -21.10 -5.14 -48.89
C ALA A 242 -20.26 -5.02 -47.60
N ALA A 243 -20.80 -5.43 -46.45
CA ALA A 243 -20.07 -5.44 -45.19
C ALA A 243 -18.85 -6.38 -45.24
N ALA A 244 -19.00 -7.56 -45.85
CA ALA A 244 -17.93 -8.53 -46.01
C ALA A 244 -16.78 -8.00 -46.87
N ILE A 245 -17.10 -7.35 -48.00
CA ILE A 245 -16.11 -6.73 -48.88
C ILE A 245 -15.34 -5.63 -48.15
N ILE A 246 -16.04 -4.79 -47.39
CA ILE A 246 -15.43 -3.66 -46.68
C ILE A 246 -14.53 -4.13 -45.53
N LEU A 247 -14.91 -5.19 -44.82
CA LEU A 247 -14.15 -5.72 -43.67
C LEU A 247 -13.11 -6.78 -44.06
N GLY A 248 -13.10 -7.21 -45.33
CA GLY A 248 -12.21 -8.27 -45.82
C GLY A 248 -12.54 -9.65 -45.24
N SER A 249 -13.82 -9.95 -45.04
CA SER A 249 -14.29 -11.24 -44.50
C SER A 249 -15.17 -12.00 -45.49
N GLU A 250 -15.52 -13.24 -45.14
CA GLU A 250 -16.59 -13.94 -45.86
C GLU A 250 -17.96 -13.28 -45.62
N PRO A 251 -18.90 -13.38 -46.57
CA PRO A 251 -20.26 -12.88 -46.44
C PRO A 251 -21.12 -13.82 -45.58
N THR A 252 -20.67 -14.07 -44.35
CA THR A 252 -21.45 -14.77 -43.31
C THR A 252 -21.51 -13.90 -42.05
N GLN A 253 -22.63 -13.95 -41.34
CA GLN A 253 -22.81 -13.15 -40.12
C GLN A 253 -21.71 -13.44 -39.07
N SER A 254 -21.32 -14.70 -38.94
CA SER A 254 -20.26 -15.12 -38.02
C SER A 254 -18.88 -14.62 -38.43
N ALA A 255 -18.51 -14.70 -39.72
CA ALA A 255 -17.20 -14.20 -40.18
C ALA A 255 -17.09 -12.68 -40.07
N ILE A 256 -18.17 -11.96 -40.42
CA ILE A 256 -18.24 -10.50 -40.27
C ILE A 256 -18.20 -10.11 -38.80
N ALA A 257 -18.90 -10.84 -37.92
CA ALA A 257 -18.89 -10.56 -36.49
C ALA A 257 -17.51 -10.75 -35.89
N TYR A 258 -16.87 -11.89 -36.17
CA TYR A 258 -15.52 -12.21 -35.72
C TYR A 258 -14.50 -11.18 -36.24
N ARG A 259 -14.59 -10.79 -37.52
CA ARG A 259 -13.72 -9.78 -38.11
C ARG A 259 -13.92 -8.40 -37.49
N ALA A 260 -15.17 -8.03 -37.18
CA ALA A 260 -15.47 -6.77 -36.51
C ALA A 260 -14.88 -6.73 -35.09
N GLU A 261 -14.95 -7.83 -34.34
CA GLU A 261 -14.35 -7.95 -32.99
C GLU A 261 -12.82 -7.83 -33.05
N GLN A 262 -12.17 -8.47 -34.03
CA GLN A 262 -10.73 -8.32 -34.24
C GLN A 262 -10.33 -6.87 -34.50
N LEU A 263 -11.07 -6.18 -35.38
CA LEU A 263 -10.82 -4.80 -35.75
C LEU A 263 -11.19 -3.80 -34.65
N GLU A 264 -11.91 -4.20 -33.60
CA GLU A 264 -12.16 -3.37 -32.42
C GLU A 264 -10.89 -3.16 -31.59
N MET A 265 -9.97 -4.13 -31.61
CA MET A 265 -8.68 -4.04 -30.93
C MET A 265 -7.65 -3.17 -31.66
N LEU A 266 -7.92 -2.77 -32.90
CA LEU A 266 -7.00 -2.01 -33.76
C LEU A 266 -6.48 -0.71 -33.12
N PRO A 267 -7.31 0.16 -32.51
CA PRO A 267 -6.83 1.40 -31.90
C PRO A 267 -5.88 1.14 -30.72
N GLN A 268 -6.16 0.09 -29.93
CA GLN A 268 -5.30 -0.31 -28.82
C GLN A 268 -3.96 -0.85 -29.33
N ALA A 269 -4.00 -1.72 -30.35
CA ALA A 269 -2.78 -2.26 -30.97
C ALA A 269 -1.86 -1.16 -31.52
N VAL A 270 -2.42 -0.19 -32.25
CA VAL A 270 -1.65 0.95 -32.78
C VAL A 270 -1.09 1.81 -31.65
N SER A 271 -1.88 2.07 -30.60
CA SER A 271 -1.42 2.82 -29.43
C SER A 271 -0.25 2.13 -28.71
N ASP A 272 -0.36 0.83 -28.46
CA ASP A 272 0.65 0.05 -27.75
C ASP A 272 1.95 -0.03 -28.56
N ILE A 273 1.85 -0.27 -29.88
CA ILE A 273 3.01 -0.28 -30.78
C ILE A 273 3.69 1.09 -30.78
N ARG A 274 2.94 2.18 -30.92
CA ARG A 274 3.49 3.55 -30.86
C ARG A 274 4.13 3.87 -29.53
N GLN A 275 3.55 3.38 -28.43
CA GLN A 275 4.13 3.55 -27.10
C GLN A 275 5.48 2.84 -26.96
N VAL A 276 5.66 1.67 -27.58
CA VAL A 276 6.95 1.00 -27.62
C VAL A 276 7.95 1.77 -28.49
N LEU A 277 7.54 2.15 -29.70
CA LEU A 277 8.42 2.83 -30.65
C LEU A 277 8.89 4.21 -30.17
N SER A 278 8.07 4.91 -29.37
CA SER A 278 8.42 6.23 -28.81
C SER A 278 9.41 6.18 -27.64
N LYS A 279 9.72 4.99 -27.08
CA LYS A 279 10.72 4.87 -26.01
C LYS A 279 12.12 5.09 -26.56
N PRO A 280 12.95 5.94 -25.93
CA PRO A 280 14.33 6.12 -26.35
C PRO A 280 15.12 4.82 -26.16
N GLY A 281 15.74 4.32 -27.23
CA GLY A 281 16.50 3.07 -27.21
C GLY A 281 15.63 1.80 -27.26
N CYS A 282 14.42 1.89 -27.83
CA CYS A 282 13.59 0.71 -28.08
C CYS A 282 14.36 -0.35 -28.88
N THR A 283 14.19 -1.62 -28.50
CA THR A 283 14.81 -2.76 -29.20
C THR A 283 13.78 -3.50 -30.04
N TRP A 284 14.25 -4.27 -31.02
CA TRP A 284 13.39 -5.18 -31.79
C TRP A 284 12.57 -6.12 -30.88
N GLN A 285 13.18 -6.56 -29.77
CA GLN A 285 12.52 -7.47 -28.84
C GLN A 285 11.36 -6.81 -28.08
N ASP A 286 11.47 -5.51 -27.76
CA ASP A 286 10.39 -4.75 -27.13
C ASP A 286 9.19 -4.61 -28.07
N TYR A 287 9.44 -4.36 -29.37
CA TYR A 287 8.39 -4.32 -30.38
C TYR A 287 7.77 -5.70 -30.59
N LEU A 288 8.60 -6.74 -30.77
CA LEU A 288 8.14 -8.10 -31.03
C LEU A 288 7.24 -8.63 -29.91
N ALA A 289 7.55 -8.31 -28.65
CA ALA A 289 6.74 -8.72 -27.50
C ALA A 289 5.29 -8.21 -27.60
N VAL A 290 5.10 -6.96 -28.03
CA VAL A 290 3.77 -6.36 -28.21
C VAL A 290 3.12 -6.83 -29.52
N ALA A 291 3.88 -6.91 -30.60
CA ALA A 291 3.36 -7.31 -31.91
C ALA A 291 2.80 -8.74 -31.91
N GLN A 292 3.36 -9.64 -31.09
CA GLN A 292 2.86 -11.01 -30.93
C GLN A 292 1.43 -11.09 -30.41
N GLU A 293 1.01 -10.17 -29.54
CA GLU A 293 -0.36 -10.12 -29.00
C GLU A 293 -1.39 -9.78 -30.09
N TYR A 294 -0.94 -9.06 -31.13
CA TYR A 294 -1.78 -8.54 -32.20
C TYR A 294 -1.52 -9.19 -33.57
N GLU A 295 -0.85 -10.35 -33.62
CA GLU A 295 -0.45 -11.01 -34.87
C GLU A 295 -1.64 -11.26 -35.82
N VAL A 296 -2.82 -11.53 -35.26
CA VAL A 296 -4.06 -11.78 -36.00
C VAL A 296 -4.52 -10.57 -36.84
N ILE A 297 -4.20 -9.35 -36.38
CA ILE A 297 -4.57 -8.08 -37.04
C ILE A 297 -3.34 -7.34 -37.58
N LYS A 298 -2.25 -8.08 -37.86
CA LYS A 298 -0.99 -7.52 -38.36
C LYS A 298 -1.15 -6.65 -39.59
N ALA A 299 -1.81 -7.17 -40.62
CA ALA A 299 -2.03 -6.40 -41.84
C ALA A 299 -2.80 -5.08 -41.58
N ASP A 300 -3.69 -5.07 -40.58
CA ASP A 300 -4.54 -3.93 -40.27
C ASP A 300 -3.76 -2.84 -39.53
N TYR A 301 -3.04 -3.19 -38.45
CA TYR A 301 -2.27 -2.17 -37.73
C TYR A 301 -1.08 -1.66 -38.53
N TRP A 302 -0.48 -2.49 -39.39
CA TRP A 302 0.60 -2.05 -40.29
C TRP A 302 0.13 -0.97 -41.28
N ALA A 303 -1.15 -0.98 -41.66
CA ALA A 303 -1.71 0.04 -42.55
C ALA A 303 -1.90 1.40 -41.85
N GLU A 304 -2.03 1.41 -40.52
CA GLU A 304 -2.26 2.61 -39.70
C GLU A 304 -0.95 3.23 -39.16
N LEU A 305 0.17 2.52 -39.29
CA LEU A 305 1.50 3.02 -38.94
C LEU A 305 2.01 3.97 -40.04
N THR A 306 2.72 5.00 -39.61
CA THR A 306 3.38 5.94 -40.52
C THR A 306 4.58 5.31 -41.22
N THR A 307 5.05 5.93 -42.31
CA THR A 307 6.27 5.50 -43.00
C THR A 307 7.48 5.56 -42.06
N GLU A 308 7.57 6.57 -41.20
CA GLU A 308 8.66 6.70 -40.22
C GLU A 308 8.62 5.56 -39.18
N GLU A 309 7.44 5.19 -38.69
CA GLU A 309 7.27 4.09 -37.73
C GLU A 309 7.62 2.73 -38.37
N THR A 310 7.21 2.50 -39.60
CA THR A 310 7.52 1.26 -40.34
C THR A 310 9.00 1.15 -40.70
N GLU A 311 9.64 2.26 -41.08
CA GLU A 311 11.09 2.34 -41.28
C GLU A 311 11.86 2.09 -39.97
N LEU A 312 11.40 2.63 -38.85
CA LEU A 312 11.99 2.37 -37.53
C LEU A 312 11.89 0.89 -37.16
N ILE A 313 10.71 0.26 -37.34
CA ILE A 313 10.53 -1.17 -37.11
C ILE A 313 11.51 -1.98 -37.97
N ALA A 314 11.63 -1.67 -39.26
CA ALA A 314 12.57 -2.35 -40.16
C ALA A 314 14.04 -2.15 -39.75
N ALA A 315 14.41 -0.93 -39.32
CA ALA A 315 15.75 -0.64 -38.83
C ALA A 315 16.06 -1.40 -37.53
N LEU A 316 15.09 -1.52 -36.62
CA LEU A 316 15.21 -2.34 -35.41
C LEU A 316 15.39 -3.82 -35.75
N GLU A 317 14.63 -4.34 -36.72
CA GLU A 317 14.78 -5.71 -37.21
C GLU A 317 16.18 -5.93 -37.75
N ILE A 318 16.69 -5.05 -38.62
CA ILE A 318 18.04 -5.13 -39.18
C ILE A 318 19.10 -5.06 -38.07
N ALA A 319 18.95 -4.13 -37.12
CA ALA A 319 19.87 -3.97 -36.00
C ALA A 319 19.86 -5.18 -35.03
N SER A 320 18.79 -5.96 -35.02
CA SER A 320 18.71 -7.20 -34.22
C SER A 320 19.52 -8.36 -34.83
N HIS A 321 19.80 -8.30 -36.13
CA HIS A 321 20.64 -9.28 -36.79
C HIS A 321 22.13 -8.94 -36.55
N PRO A 322 23.02 -9.95 -36.45
CA PRO A 322 24.46 -9.71 -36.38
C PRO A 322 24.90 -8.87 -37.58
N PRO A 323 25.79 -7.87 -37.40
CA PRO A 323 26.23 -7.05 -38.52
C PRO A 323 26.90 -7.93 -39.58
N VAL A 324 26.47 -7.78 -40.83
CA VAL A 324 27.02 -8.52 -41.97
C VAL A 324 28.06 -7.63 -42.65
N ILE A 325 29.25 -8.16 -42.90
CA ILE A 325 30.35 -7.45 -43.58
C ILE A 325 29.91 -7.14 -45.01
N GLN A 326 29.64 -5.90 -45.39
CA GLN A 326 29.16 -5.49 -46.72
C GLN A 326 30.14 -4.52 -47.39
N VAL A 327 29.86 -4.11 -48.64
CA VAL A 327 30.64 -3.04 -49.30
C VAL A 327 30.67 -1.77 -48.43
N GLY A 328 31.86 -1.23 -48.21
CA GLY A 328 32.12 -0.09 -47.34
C GLY A 328 32.45 -0.46 -45.88
N SER A 329 32.24 -1.71 -45.45
CA SER A 329 32.62 -2.15 -44.10
C SER A 329 34.14 -2.13 -43.92
N ILE A 330 34.59 -1.67 -42.75
CA ILE A 330 35.99 -1.69 -42.35
C ILE A 330 36.30 -2.96 -41.59
N VAL A 331 37.10 -3.80 -42.21
CA VAL A 331 37.38 -5.16 -41.76
C VAL A 331 38.84 -5.36 -41.37
N ALA A 332 39.07 -6.40 -40.58
CA ALA A 332 40.37 -7.02 -40.37
C ALA A 332 40.24 -8.53 -40.51
N TYR A 333 41.38 -9.21 -40.60
CA TYR A 333 41.36 -10.66 -40.65
C TYR A 333 40.89 -11.25 -39.30
N ALA A 334 40.12 -12.32 -39.34
CA ALA A 334 39.51 -12.92 -38.15
C ALA A 334 40.53 -13.69 -37.28
N ASP A 335 41.51 -14.34 -37.91
CA ASP A 335 42.56 -15.13 -37.21
C ASP A 335 43.59 -14.22 -36.51
N PRO A 336 43.73 -14.29 -35.16
CA PRO A 336 44.72 -13.55 -34.38
C PRO A 336 46.18 -13.71 -34.81
N TYR A 337 46.52 -14.83 -35.47
CA TYR A 337 47.88 -15.14 -35.88
C TYR A 337 48.22 -14.65 -37.29
N TYR A 338 47.24 -14.10 -38.02
CA TYR A 338 47.44 -13.61 -39.37
C TYR A 338 48.00 -12.18 -39.39
N THR A 339 48.85 -11.86 -40.35
CA THR A 339 49.52 -10.55 -40.44
C THR A 339 48.54 -9.38 -40.62
N LEU A 340 47.36 -9.65 -41.19
CA LEU A 340 46.31 -8.67 -41.43
C LEU A 340 45.28 -8.59 -40.27
N TYR A 341 45.52 -9.30 -39.16
CA TYR A 341 44.64 -9.25 -37.98
C TYR A 341 44.54 -7.84 -37.37
N ASN A 342 45.63 -7.08 -37.45
CA ASN A 342 45.73 -5.68 -36.98
C ASN A 342 45.73 -4.66 -38.13
N ALA A 343 45.49 -5.12 -39.37
CA ALA A 343 45.43 -4.23 -40.51
C ALA A 343 43.99 -3.71 -40.69
N ARG A 344 43.86 -2.46 -41.12
CA ARG A 344 42.60 -1.87 -41.53
C ARG A 344 42.39 -2.12 -43.03
N GLY A 345 41.28 -2.74 -43.39
CA GLY A 345 40.85 -2.93 -44.77
C GLY A 345 39.42 -2.45 -44.98
N GLU A 346 39.08 -2.10 -46.21
CA GLU A 346 37.74 -1.67 -46.61
C GLU A 346 37.21 -2.63 -47.68
N VAL A 347 35.98 -3.11 -47.51
CA VAL A 347 35.32 -3.92 -48.54
C VAL A 347 34.92 -3.03 -49.71
N VAL A 348 35.44 -3.30 -50.90
CA VAL A 348 35.23 -2.46 -52.08
C VAL A 348 34.22 -3.05 -53.06
N GLU A 349 34.03 -4.36 -53.03
CA GLU A 349 33.17 -5.06 -53.98
C GLU A 349 32.65 -6.36 -53.37
N GLU A 350 31.39 -6.71 -53.65
CA GLU A 350 30.80 -8.01 -53.34
C GLU A 350 30.88 -8.91 -54.58
N LEU A 351 31.49 -10.08 -54.43
CA LEU A 351 31.68 -11.05 -55.52
C LEU A 351 30.67 -12.21 -55.45
N GLY A 352 29.89 -12.31 -54.37
CA GLY A 352 28.86 -13.32 -54.14
C GLY A 352 28.27 -13.22 -52.73
N GLU A 353 27.42 -14.18 -52.36
CA GLU A 353 26.78 -14.23 -51.03
C GLU A 353 27.82 -14.25 -49.90
N ASP A 354 28.88 -15.06 -50.03
CA ASP A 354 29.90 -15.24 -48.98
C ASP A 354 31.25 -14.59 -49.28
N GLU A 355 31.41 -13.91 -50.42
CA GLU A 355 32.72 -13.47 -50.90
C GLU A 355 32.79 -11.98 -51.15
N VAL A 356 33.87 -11.38 -50.66
CA VAL A 356 34.09 -9.94 -50.70
C VAL A 356 35.51 -9.62 -51.15
N LEU A 357 35.67 -8.48 -51.83
CA LEU A 357 36.96 -7.96 -52.25
C LEU A 357 37.39 -6.83 -51.30
N VAL A 358 38.49 -7.03 -50.59
CA VAL A 358 38.99 -6.08 -49.59
C VAL A 358 40.20 -5.33 -50.15
N ALA A 359 40.18 -4.00 -50.01
CA ALA A 359 41.34 -3.14 -50.22
C ALA A 359 41.95 -2.79 -48.85
N TRP A 360 43.21 -3.16 -48.65
CA TRP A 360 43.88 -2.90 -47.39
C TRP A 360 44.62 -1.57 -47.40
N ASP A 361 44.58 -0.83 -46.30
CA ASP A 361 45.18 0.52 -46.22
C ASP A 361 46.69 0.51 -46.49
N HIS A 362 47.40 -0.53 -46.07
CA HIS A 362 48.84 -0.68 -46.30
C HIS A 362 49.21 -1.00 -47.77
N TRP A 363 48.24 -1.38 -48.61
CA TRP A 363 48.41 -1.56 -50.05
C TRP A 363 47.61 -0.54 -50.89
N LYS A 364 47.08 0.52 -50.26
CA LYS A 364 46.26 1.52 -50.93
C LYS A 364 46.99 2.21 -52.09
N ASN A 365 48.31 2.41 -51.96
CA ASN A 365 49.16 2.99 -53.00
C ASN A 365 49.47 2.01 -54.15
N GLU A 366 49.30 0.71 -53.94
CA GLU A 366 49.55 -0.35 -54.93
C GLU A 366 48.29 -0.74 -55.71
N GLY A 367 47.12 -0.21 -55.33
CA GLY A 367 45.84 -0.54 -55.95
C GLY A 367 45.42 -2.02 -55.77
N ARG A 368 46.09 -2.75 -54.86
CA ARG A 368 45.91 -4.18 -54.67
C ARG A 368 44.62 -4.46 -53.89
N LYS A 369 43.77 -5.31 -54.46
CA LYS A 369 42.53 -5.79 -53.84
C LYS A 369 42.57 -7.32 -53.78
N ILE A 370 42.13 -7.90 -52.66
CA ILE A 370 42.21 -9.35 -52.44
C ILE A 370 40.83 -9.87 -52.07
N ARG A 371 40.46 -11.04 -52.63
CA ARG A 371 39.21 -11.75 -52.33
C ARG A 371 39.35 -12.51 -51.02
N TYR A 372 38.33 -12.41 -50.18
CA TYR A 372 38.18 -13.14 -48.92
C TYR A 372 36.75 -13.67 -48.78
N PHE A 373 36.59 -14.72 -47.99
CA PHE A 373 35.27 -15.12 -47.51
C PHE A 373 34.85 -14.26 -46.31
N ARG A 374 33.56 -13.95 -46.16
CA ARG A 374 33.05 -13.13 -45.05
C ARG A 374 33.37 -13.73 -43.68
N ASN A 375 33.48 -15.07 -43.57
CA ASN A 375 33.87 -15.77 -42.34
C ASN A 375 35.37 -15.68 -42.00
N GLU A 376 36.24 -15.30 -42.95
CA GLU A 376 37.67 -15.06 -42.72
C GLU A 376 37.93 -13.65 -42.16
N LEU A 377 36.91 -12.81 -42.14
CA LEU A 377 36.99 -11.41 -41.78
C LEU A 377 36.18 -11.12 -40.51
N ARG A 378 36.57 -10.05 -39.83
CA ARG A 378 35.85 -9.47 -38.69
C ARG A 378 35.79 -7.96 -38.85
N PHE A 379 34.82 -7.30 -38.21
CA PHE A 379 34.84 -5.84 -38.13
C PHE A 379 36.09 -5.35 -37.41
N TRP A 380 36.68 -4.27 -37.94
CA TRP A 380 37.85 -3.65 -37.35
C TRP A 380 37.51 -3.01 -36.00
N GLN A 381 38.48 -2.97 -35.08
CA GLN A 381 38.31 -2.42 -33.74
C GLN A 381 38.06 -0.90 -33.81
N GLY A 382 36.81 -0.51 -34.02
CA GLY A 382 36.39 0.89 -34.17
C GLY A 382 35.02 1.09 -34.82
N GLU A 383 34.45 0.10 -35.52
CA GLU A 383 33.15 0.26 -36.21
C GLU A 383 31.92 0.04 -35.33
N ASN A 384 32.04 -0.67 -34.21
CA ASN A 384 30.92 -0.98 -33.30
C ASN A 384 30.87 -0.07 -32.06
N LYS A 385 31.20 1.22 -32.20
CA LYS A 385 31.10 2.21 -31.11
C LYS A 385 30.00 3.23 -31.34
#